data_AF-A0A967VX56-F1
#
_entry.id   AF-A0A967VX56-F1
#
_cell.length_a   1.000
_cell.length_b   1.000
_cell.length_c   1.000
_cell.angle_alpha   90.00
_cell.angle_beta   90.00
_cell.angle_gamma   90.00
#
_symmetry.space_group_name_H-M   'P 1'
#
loop_
_entity.id
_entity.type
_entity.pdbx_description
1 polymer ?
#
loop_
_entity_poly.entity_id
_entity_poly.type
_entity_poly.pdbx_seq_one_letter_code
_entity_poly.pdbx_strand_id
1 'polypeptide(L)'
;MMKKYFPQFVLTISILILFSPLLLTDRVVFWGTPSMQFVPWWTFAWESIFSGEFPLWNPLLGMGAPLMANYQSALFYPINWLFGVGYLINGSAGIAQ
;
A
#
# COMPACT_ATOMS: atom_id res chain seq x y z
N MET A 1 -42.20 14.15 7.18
CA MET A 1 -41.03 14.48 6.32
C MET A 1 -39.69 14.07 6.93
N MET A 2 -39.43 14.28 8.24
CA MET A 2 -38.15 13.95 8.90
C MET A 2 -37.74 12.45 8.89
N LYS A 3 -38.68 11.51 8.99
CA LYS A 3 -38.35 10.06 8.99
C LYS A 3 -37.66 9.59 7.71
N LYS A 4 -37.83 10.29 6.58
CA LYS A 4 -37.20 9.95 5.29
C LYS A 4 -35.69 10.14 5.29
N TYR A 5 -35.19 11.11 6.06
CA TYR A 5 -33.76 11.47 6.12
C TYR A 5 -33.06 10.97 7.38
N PHE A 6 -33.81 10.33 8.28
CA PHE A 6 -33.28 9.78 9.53
C PHE A 6 -32.09 8.82 9.31
N PRO A 7 -32.11 7.85 8.37
CA PRO A 7 -30.96 6.97 8.19
C PRO A 7 -29.72 7.71 7.64
N GLN A 8 -29.90 8.68 6.75
CA GLN A 8 -28.80 9.51 6.25
C GLN A 8 -28.19 10.36 7.37
N PHE A 9 -29.03 10.90 8.26
CA PHE A 9 -28.57 11.65 9.42
C PHE A 9 -27.76 10.77 10.37
N VAL A 10 -28.26 9.58 10.71
CA VAL A 10 -27.53 8.62 11.56
C VAL A 10 -26.20 8.22 10.94
N LEU A 11 -26.18 7.90 9.64
CA LEU A 11 -24.95 7.52 8.93
C LEU A 11 -23.92 8.65 8.90
N THR A 12 -24.37 9.88 8.63
CA THR A 12 -23.50 11.07 8.62
C THR A 12 -22.91 11.32 10.00
N ILE A 13 -23.74 11.33 11.05
CA ILE A 13 -23.28 11.54 12.42
C ILE A 13 -22.32 10.42 12.86
N SER A 14 -22.59 9.17 12.48
CA SER A 14 -21.72 8.03 12.83
C SER A 14 -20.33 8.17 12.22
N ILE A 15 -20.25 8.57 10.94
CA ILE A 15 -18.98 8.85 10.26
C ILE A 15 -18.26 10.02 10.95
N LEU A 16 -18.96 11.11 11.25
CA LEU A 16 -18.37 12.26 11.95
C LEU A 16 -17.84 11.90 13.33
N ILE A 17 -18.54 11.04 14.08
CA ILE A 17 -18.06 10.53 15.39
C ILE A 17 -16.82 9.67 15.20
N LEU A 18 -16.84 8.73 14.24
CA LEU A 18 -15.71 7.84 13.95
C LEU A 18 -14.44 8.61 13.60
N PHE A 19 -14.56 9.66 12.78
CA PHE A 19 -13.46 10.52 12.37
C PHE A 19 -13.26 11.75 13.26
N SER A 20 -14.01 11.89 14.36
CA SER A 20 -13.87 13.05 15.25
C SER A 20 -12.47 13.20 15.84
N PRO A 21 -11.71 12.14 16.19
CA PRO A 21 -10.33 12.33 16.63
C PRO A 21 -9.44 12.85 15.50
N LEU A 22 -9.69 12.45 14.25
CA LEU A 22 -8.94 12.95 13.09
C LEU A 22 -9.28 14.42 12.77
N LEU A 23 -10.52 14.84 12.99
CA LEU A 23 -11.00 16.20 12.68
C LEU A 23 -10.72 17.22 13.78
N LEU A 24 -10.73 16.79 15.04
CA LEU A 24 -10.67 17.68 16.21
C LEU A 24 -9.32 17.62 16.95
N THR A 25 -8.41 16.73 16.54
CA THR A 25 -7.08 16.61 17.16
C THR A 25 -6.01 16.48 16.09
N ASP A 26 -4.76 16.73 16.44
CA ASP A 26 -3.61 16.55 15.53
C ASP A 26 -3.20 15.07 15.34
N ARG A 27 -4.14 14.13 15.52
CA ARG A 27 -3.90 12.69 15.39
C ARG A 27 -4.28 12.22 14.01
N VAL A 28 -3.39 11.46 13.39
CA VAL A 28 -3.66 10.77 12.13
C VAL A 28 -4.00 9.31 12.38
N VAL A 29 -4.88 8.75 11.53
CA VAL A 29 -5.12 7.30 11.53
C VAL A 29 -3.87 6.61 11.01
N PHE A 30 -3.12 5.98 11.91
CA PHE A 30 -1.91 5.25 11.58
C PHE A 30 -2.23 3.77 11.45
N TRP A 31 -2.36 3.29 10.21
CA TRP A 31 -2.57 1.86 9.91
C TRP A 31 -1.23 1.09 9.81
N GLY A 32 -0.15 1.81 9.54
CA GLY A 32 1.19 1.28 9.25
C GLY A 32 1.89 2.22 8.27
N THR A 33 3.20 2.08 8.12
CA THR A 33 3.90 2.84 7.08
C THR A 33 3.68 2.16 5.73
N PRO A 34 3.36 2.91 4.66
CA PRO A 34 3.36 2.37 3.30
C PRO A 34 4.63 1.56 2.98
N SER A 35 5.77 1.96 3.55
CA SER A 35 7.04 1.24 3.41
C SER A 35 7.01 -0.19 3.93
N MET A 36 6.31 -0.49 5.04
CA MET A 36 6.20 -1.86 5.56
C MET A 36 5.46 -2.79 4.58
N GLN A 37 4.57 -2.24 3.76
CA GLN A 37 3.83 -3.00 2.77
C GLN A 37 4.59 -3.09 1.43
N PHE A 38 5.06 -1.96 0.91
CA PHE A 38 5.58 -1.87 -0.45
C PHE A 38 7.04 -2.29 -0.59
N VAL A 39 7.89 -2.02 0.42
CA VAL A 39 9.31 -2.39 0.34
C VAL A 39 9.49 -3.89 0.15
N PRO A 40 8.85 -4.78 0.95
CA PRO A 40 8.97 -6.22 0.73
C PRO A 40 8.50 -6.67 -0.66
N TRP A 41 7.46 -6.02 -1.20
CA TRP A 41 6.91 -6.36 -2.51
C TRP A 41 7.88 -5.98 -3.64
N TRP A 42 8.47 -4.78 -3.57
CA TRP A 42 9.48 -4.34 -4.52
C TRP A 42 10.77 -5.14 -4.40
N THR A 43 11.24 -5.42 -3.18
CA THR A 43 12.40 -6.29 -2.95
C THR A 43 12.21 -7.61 -3.66
N PHE A 44 11.11 -8.32 -3.40
CA PHE A 44 10.85 -9.60 -4.03
C PHE A 44 10.72 -9.48 -5.56
N ALA A 45 10.06 -8.43 -6.06
CA ALA A 45 9.94 -8.21 -7.50
C ALA A 45 11.30 -8.01 -8.20
N TRP A 46 12.16 -7.17 -7.65
CA TRP A 46 13.48 -6.90 -8.21
C TRP A 46 14.42 -8.08 -8.04
N GLU A 47 14.35 -8.78 -6.92
CA GLU A 47 15.08 -10.03 -6.70
C GLU A 47 14.74 -11.07 -7.77
N SER A 48 13.45 -11.32 -8.04
CA SER A 48 13.01 -12.19 -9.13
C SER A 48 13.52 -11.72 -10.50
N ILE A 49 13.37 -10.43 -10.82
CA ILE A 49 13.82 -9.89 -12.10
C ILE A 49 15.32 -10.11 -12.29
N PHE A 50 16.14 -9.82 -11.27
CA PHE A 50 17.58 -9.98 -11.33
C PHE A 50 18.04 -11.44 -11.25
N SER A 51 17.23 -12.35 -10.73
CA SER A 51 17.46 -13.80 -10.82
C SER A 51 17.05 -14.40 -12.18
N GLY A 52 16.48 -13.60 -13.08
CA GLY A 52 16.00 -14.03 -14.40
C GLY A 52 14.58 -14.60 -14.38
N GLU A 53 13.87 -14.47 -13.26
CA GLU A 53 12.47 -14.86 -13.11
C GLU A 53 11.54 -13.67 -13.33
N PHE A 54 10.37 -13.96 -13.89
CA PHE A 54 9.36 -12.93 -14.10
C PHE A 54 8.42 -12.84 -12.89
N PRO A 55 8.29 -11.67 -12.22
CA PRO A 55 7.60 -11.53 -10.93
C PRO A 55 6.07 -11.50 -11.08
N LEU A 56 5.49 -12.58 -11.58
CA LEU A 56 4.05 -12.70 -11.82
C LEU A 56 3.27 -12.82 -10.51
N TRP A 57 3.78 -13.62 -9.58
CA TRP A 57 3.09 -14.03 -8.36
C TRP A 57 4.01 -13.88 -7.15
N ASN A 58 3.52 -13.27 -6.07
CA ASN A 58 4.20 -13.23 -4.79
C ASN A 58 3.58 -14.29 -3.87
N PRO A 59 4.25 -15.43 -3.61
CA PRO A 59 3.72 -16.50 -2.75
C PRO A 59 3.74 -16.13 -1.26
N LEU A 60 4.46 -15.07 -0.87
CA LEU A 60 4.66 -14.66 0.51
C LEU A 60 3.46 -13.86 1.07
N LEU A 61 2.43 -13.61 0.25
CA LEU A 61 1.26 -12.82 0.62
C LEU A 61 -0.01 -13.66 0.73
N GLY A 62 -0.35 -14.13 1.93
CA GLY A 62 -1.70 -14.66 2.22
C GLY A 62 -2.20 -15.75 1.27
N MET A 63 -1.38 -16.81 1.05
CA MET A 63 -1.56 -17.87 0.03
C MET A 63 -1.21 -17.47 -1.41
N GLY A 64 -0.74 -16.24 -1.57
CA GLY A 64 -0.18 -15.69 -2.78
C GLY A 64 -1.03 -14.56 -3.35
N ALA A 65 -0.37 -13.64 -4.05
CA ALA A 65 -1.03 -12.53 -4.73
C ALA A 65 -0.36 -12.22 -6.07
N PRO A 66 -1.11 -11.70 -7.06
CA PRO A 66 -0.50 -11.22 -8.29
C PRO A 66 0.43 -10.05 -7.95
N LEU A 67 1.71 -10.13 -8.32
CA LEU A 67 2.68 -9.07 -8.02
C LEU A 67 2.80 -8.10 -9.19
N MET A 68 2.83 -8.66 -10.40
CA MET A 68 2.90 -7.90 -11.65
C MET A 68 1.64 -7.10 -11.96
N ALA A 69 0.48 -7.74 -11.78
CA ALA A 69 -0.81 -7.10 -12.03
C ALA A 69 -1.28 -6.24 -10.85
N ASN A 70 -0.45 -6.07 -9.82
CA ASN A 70 -0.78 -5.25 -8.67
C ASN A 70 -0.57 -3.76 -9.00
N TYR A 71 -1.67 -3.03 -9.16
CA TYR A 71 -1.64 -1.59 -9.42
C TYR A 71 -1.00 -0.79 -8.27
N GLN A 72 -1.01 -1.30 -7.03
CA GLN A 72 -0.40 -0.63 -5.89
C GLN A 72 1.12 -0.77 -5.89
N SER A 73 1.66 -1.92 -6.33
CA SER A 73 3.12 -2.07 -6.49
C SER A 73 3.63 -1.25 -7.69
N ALA A 74 2.79 -1.06 -8.72
CA ALA A 74 3.09 -0.28 -9.90
C ALA A 74 4.49 -0.59 -10.48
N LEU A 75 4.86 -1.87 -10.52
CA LEU A 75 6.21 -2.32 -10.85
C LEU A 75 6.72 -1.81 -12.22
N PHE A 76 5.80 -1.66 -13.18
CA PHE A 76 6.11 -1.15 -14.52
C PHE A 76 5.92 0.35 -14.69
N TYR A 77 5.65 1.09 -13.61
CA TYR A 77 5.66 2.54 -13.66
C TYR A 77 7.12 3.01 -13.69
N PRO A 78 7.57 3.75 -14.73
CA PRO A 78 9.00 3.99 -14.95
C PRO A 78 9.76 4.63 -13.78
N ILE A 79 9.10 5.47 -12.97
CA ILE A 79 9.75 6.08 -11.81
C ILE A 79 10.13 5.03 -10.74
N ASN A 80 9.37 3.95 -10.63
CA ASN A 80 9.60 2.90 -9.64
C ASN A 80 10.82 2.05 -9.98
N TRP A 81 11.36 2.16 -11.20
CA TRP A 81 12.61 1.48 -11.57
C TRP A 81 13.82 2.07 -10.85
N LEU A 82 13.71 3.28 -10.33
CA LEU A 82 14.71 3.84 -9.42
C LEU A 82 14.89 2.98 -8.16
N PHE A 83 13.83 2.29 -7.70
CA PHE A 83 13.95 1.32 -6.61
C PHE A 83 14.75 0.09 -7.03
N GLY A 84 14.64 -0.36 -8.29
CA GLY A 84 15.49 -1.42 -8.83
C GLY A 84 16.96 -1.02 -8.87
N VAL A 85 17.25 0.23 -9.24
CA VAL A 85 18.61 0.79 -9.15
C VAL A 85 19.07 0.85 -7.69
N GLY A 86 18.23 1.32 -6.77
CA GLY A 86 18.52 1.33 -5.34
C GLY A 86 18.80 -0.08 -4.79
N TYR A 87 18.05 -1.07 -5.25
CA TYR A 87 18.26 -2.48 -4.90
C TYR A 87 19.63 -2.99 -5.34
N LEU A 88 20.09 -2.65 -6.54
CA LEU A 88 21.43 -3.03 -7.00
C LEU A 88 22.55 -2.36 -6.19
N ILE A 89 22.31 -1.16 -5.65
CA ILE A 89 23.30 -0.41 -4.87
C ILE A 89 23.41 -0.94 -3.44
N ASN A 90 22.28 -1.19 -2.77
CA ASN A 90 22.25 -1.49 -1.33
C ASN A 90 21.19 -2.53 -0.91
N GLY A 91 20.78 -3.41 -1.85
CA GLY A 91 19.74 -4.41 -1.62
C GLY A 91 18.42 -3.79 -1.16
N SER A 92 17.70 -4.50 -0.29
CA SER A 92 16.42 -4.03 0.28
C SER A 92 16.53 -2.67 0.98
N ALA A 93 17.70 -2.35 1.56
CA ALA A 93 17.92 -1.06 2.22
C ALA A 93 18.04 0.10 1.22
N GLY A 94 18.37 -0.15 -0.05
CA GLY A 94 18.33 0.86 -1.11
C GLY A 94 16.94 1.16 -1.65
N ILE A 95 15.95 0.33 -1.31
CA ILE A 95 14.52 0.55 -1.61
C ILE A 95 13.83 1.23 -0.42
N ALA A 96 14.20 0.85 0.80
CA ALA A 96 13.65 1.41 2.02
C ALA A 96 14.09 2.88 2.19
N GLN A 97 13.14 3.81 2.13
CA GLN A 97 13.33 5.22 2.47
C GLN A 97 13.07 5.45 3.97
#